data_AF-A0A0X3TQN3-F1
#
_entry.id   AF-A0A0X3TQN3-F1
#
_cell.length_a   1.000
_cell.length_b   1.000
_cell.length_c   1.000
_cell.angle_alpha   90.00
_cell.angle_beta   90.00
_cell.angle_gamma   90.00
#
_symmetry.space_group_name_H-M   'P 1'
#
loop_
_entity.id
_entity.type
_entity.pdbx_description
1 polymer ?
#
loop_
_entity_poly.entity_id
_entity_poly.type
_entity_poly.pdbx_seq_one_letter_code
_entity_poly.pdbx_strand_id
1 'polypeptide(L)'
;MFKRLFGIALAFGMAATAPPALAASCAMRDTIIAKLQEAYSEELTFGGLQGVRGGQTVMEVWASNETGTFTVLLTHPNGVSCIVAAGTDFFQASPKEKAKGTAS
;
A
#
# COMPACT_ATOMS: atom_id res chain seq x y z
N MET A 1 41.64 22.83 19.94
CA MET A 1 40.16 22.81 20.10
C MET A 1 39.43 22.35 18.83
N PHE A 2 39.99 22.54 17.62
CA PHE A 2 39.43 22.05 16.35
C PHE A 2 39.28 20.52 16.20
N LYS A 3 40.15 19.74 16.88
CA LYS A 3 40.19 18.27 16.78
C LYS A 3 38.98 17.58 17.45
N ARG A 4 38.31 18.26 18.39
CA ARG A 4 37.07 17.78 19.02
C ARG A 4 35.82 18.08 18.20
N LEU A 5 35.86 19.12 17.36
CA LEU A 5 34.75 19.49 16.48
C LEU A 5 34.62 18.54 15.28
N PHE A 6 35.73 17.98 14.80
CA PHE A 6 35.72 17.03 13.66
C PHE A 6 35.11 15.67 14.02
N GLY A 7 35.27 15.21 15.27
CA GLY A 7 34.71 13.93 15.73
C GLY A 7 33.19 13.96 15.89
N ILE A 8 32.62 15.11 16.25
CA ILE A 8 31.17 15.28 16.41
C ILE A 8 30.47 15.34 15.04
N ALA A 9 31.11 15.94 14.04
CA ALA A 9 30.57 16.02 12.67
C ALA A 9 30.47 14.64 11.99
N LEU A 10 31.43 13.75 12.21
CA LEU A 10 31.41 12.38 11.65
C LEU A 10 30.34 11.48 12.28
N ALA A 11 30.02 11.67 13.56
CA ALA A 11 28.98 10.91 14.24
C ALA A 11 27.56 11.31 13.78
N PHE A 12 27.34 12.57 13.38
CA PHE A 12 26.04 13.04 12.92
C PHE A 12 25.73 12.66 11.45
N GLY A 13 26.76 12.46 10.62
CA GLY A 13 26.59 12.09 9.21
C GLY A 13 26.00 10.69 8.99
N MET A 14 26.09 9.79 9.97
CA MET A 14 25.67 8.38 9.82
C MET A 14 24.20 8.12 10.21
N ALA A 15 23.52 9.09 10.83
CA ALA A 15 22.11 8.96 11.19
C ALA A 15 21.15 9.31 10.03
N ALA A 16 21.66 9.88 8.92
CA ALA A 16 20.84 10.38 7.82
C ALA A 16 20.58 9.36 6.69
N THR A 17 21.07 8.12 6.80
CA THR A 17 20.92 7.09 5.76
C THR A 17 19.91 6.00 6.09
N ALA A 18 19.06 6.18 7.11
CA ALA A 18 17.95 5.28 7.33
C ALA A 18 17.05 5.29 6.07
N PRO A 19 16.88 4.14 5.38
CA PRO A 19 15.91 4.05 4.30
C PRO A 19 14.54 4.48 4.86
N PRO A 20 13.74 5.26 4.12
CA PRO A 20 12.41 5.60 4.56
C PRO A 20 11.65 4.30 4.87
N ALA A 21 11.22 4.13 6.12
CA ALA A 21 10.51 2.94 6.61
C ALA A 21 9.09 2.78 6.02
N LEU A 22 8.76 3.57 4.99
CA LEU A 22 7.58 3.45 4.14
C LEU A 22 8.00 2.82 2.80
N ALA A 23 8.75 1.72 2.85
CA ALA A 23 8.89 0.87 1.68
C ALA A 23 7.55 0.14 1.52
N ALA A 24 6.72 0.57 0.56
CA ALA A 24 5.58 -0.22 0.13
C ALA A 24 6.07 -1.64 -0.15
N SER A 25 5.53 -2.62 0.56
CA SER A 25 5.90 -4.02 0.38
C SER A 25 5.33 -4.49 -0.96
N CYS A 26 6.17 -4.40 -1.98
CA CYS A 26 5.86 -4.84 -3.33
C CYS A 26 6.35 -6.27 -3.56
N ALA A 27 5.54 -7.08 -4.23
CA ALA A 27 5.90 -8.42 -4.68
C ALA A 27 5.07 -8.79 -5.91
N MET A 28 5.26 -10.00 -6.44
CA MET A 28 4.35 -10.53 -7.44
C MET A 28 2.94 -10.63 -6.86
N ARG A 29 1.93 -10.17 -7.62
CA ARG A 29 0.53 -10.12 -7.16
C ARG A 29 0.05 -11.45 -6.56
N ASP A 30 0.35 -12.56 -7.22
CA ASP A 30 -0.10 -13.89 -6.78
C ASP A 30 0.48 -14.27 -5.41
N THR A 31 1.71 -13.86 -5.11
CA THR A 31 2.33 -14.08 -3.80
C THR A 31 1.64 -13.29 -2.70
N ILE A 32 1.24 -12.04 -2.99
CA ILE A 32 0.51 -11.22 -2.02
C ILE A 32 -0.87 -11.81 -1.78
N ILE A 33 -1.59 -12.16 -2.85
CA ILE A 33 -2.95 -12.71 -2.76
C ILE A 33 -2.99 -14.01 -1.97
N ALA A 34 -2.08 -14.95 -2.25
CA ALA A 34 -2.00 -16.18 -1.49
C ALA A 34 -1.86 -15.90 0.00
N LYS A 35 -1.01 -14.94 0.39
CA LYS A 35 -0.84 -14.54 1.78
C LYS A 35 -2.10 -13.87 2.37
N LEU A 36 -2.76 -12.99 1.63
CA LEU A 36 -4.00 -12.32 2.07
C LEU A 36 -5.11 -13.34 2.35
N GLN A 37 -5.28 -14.31 1.45
CA GLN A 37 -6.28 -15.36 1.59
C GLN A 37 -5.93 -16.34 2.72
N GLU A 38 -4.70 -16.85 2.77
CA GLU A 38 -4.30 -17.89 3.72
C GLU A 38 -4.11 -17.38 5.16
N ALA A 39 -3.54 -16.18 5.33
CA ALA A 39 -3.15 -15.69 6.65
C ALA A 39 -4.14 -14.70 7.27
N TYR A 40 -4.95 -14.02 6.45
CA TYR A 40 -5.86 -12.96 6.91
C TYR A 40 -7.34 -13.24 6.58
N SER A 41 -7.63 -14.32 5.85
CA SER A 41 -8.97 -14.60 5.30
C SER A 41 -9.53 -13.42 4.49
N GLU A 42 -8.65 -12.64 3.86
CA GLU A 42 -9.07 -11.48 3.07
C GLU A 42 -9.43 -11.89 1.65
N GLU A 43 -10.56 -11.38 1.17
CA GLU A 43 -11.07 -11.59 -0.18
C GLU A 43 -11.20 -10.27 -0.93
N LEU A 44 -11.10 -10.32 -2.27
CA LEU A 44 -11.25 -9.14 -3.11
C LEU A 44 -12.65 -8.55 -2.95
N THR A 45 -12.73 -7.36 -2.38
CA THR A 45 -13.99 -6.66 -2.08
C THR A 45 -14.32 -5.59 -3.12
N PHE A 46 -13.30 -4.87 -3.59
CA PHE A 46 -13.45 -3.81 -4.58
C PHE A 46 -12.22 -3.72 -5.46
N GLY A 47 -12.39 -3.30 -6.71
CA GLY A 47 -11.24 -2.99 -7.57
C GLY A 47 -11.60 -2.20 -8.81
N GLY A 48 -10.59 -1.60 -9.42
CA GLY A 48 -10.75 -0.82 -10.64
C GLY A 48 -9.43 -0.40 -11.27
N LEU A 49 -9.45 -0.23 -12.59
CA LEU A 49 -8.35 0.36 -13.34
C LEU A 49 -8.35 1.87 -13.12
N GLN A 50 -7.19 2.43 -12.79
CA GLN A 50 -7.00 3.87 -12.67
C GLN A 50 -5.81 4.35 -13.50
N GLY A 51 -5.91 5.59 -13.97
CA GLY A 51 -4.79 6.28 -14.59
C GLY A 51 -3.85 6.85 -13.52
N VAL A 52 -2.56 6.60 -13.65
CA VAL A 52 -1.52 7.22 -12.85
C VAL A 52 -0.54 7.96 -13.77
N ARG A 53 0.25 8.88 -13.22
CA ARG A 53 1.30 9.53 -14.02
C ARG A 53 2.24 8.47 -14.59
N GLY A 54 2.27 8.35 -15.91
CA GLY A 54 3.14 7.40 -16.62
C GLY A 54 2.52 6.02 -16.90
N GLY A 55 1.23 5.79 -16.65
CA GLY A 55 0.59 4.52 -17.04
C GLY A 55 -0.77 4.26 -16.41
N GLN A 56 -1.12 2.98 -16.31
CA GLN A 56 -2.33 2.50 -15.65
C GLN A 56 -1.96 1.51 -14.56
N THR A 57 -2.71 1.51 -13.47
CA THR A 57 -2.60 0.54 -12.38
C THR A 57 -3.99 0.04 -12.00
N VAL A 58 -4.07 -1.18 -11.49
CA VAL A 58 -5.29 -1.70 -10.89
C VAL A 58 -5.21 -1.45 -9.40
N MET A 59 -6.17 -0.72 -8.85
CA MET A 59 -6.37 -0.61 -7.41
C MET A 59 -7.30 -1.73 -6.96
N GLU A 60 -6.91 -2.43 -5.91
CA GLU A 60 -7.69 -3.53 -5.32
C GLU A 60 -7.81 -3.29 -3.81
N VAL A 61 -8.99 -3.54 -3.26
CA VAL A 61 -9.26 -3.55 -1.82
C VAL A 61 -9.66 -4.97 -1.45
N TRP A 62 -8.87 -5.56 -0.57
CA TRP A 62 -9.05 -6.87 0.01
C TRP A 62 -9.52 -6.70 1.44
N ALA A 63 -10.49 -7.49 1.88
CA ALA A 63 -11.00 -7.39 3.24
C ALA A 63 -11.53 -8.73 3.74
N SER A 64 -11.52 -8.90 5.05
CA SER A 64 -12.07 -10.07 5.73
C SER A 64 -13.25 -9.66 6.60
N ASN A 65 -14.41 -10.24 6.35
CA ASN A 65 -15.57 -10.07 7.22
C ASN A 65 -15.42 -10.83 8.56
N GLU A 66 -14.50 -11.80 8.61
CA GLU A 66 -14.26 -12.62 9.80
C GLU A 66 -13.34 -11.92 10.79
N THR A 67 -12.23 -11.35 10.30
CA THR A 67 -11.20 -10.72 11.14
C THR A 67 -11.33 -9.20 11.17
N GLY A 68 -12.11 -8.61 10.25
CA GLY A 68 -12.23 -7.17 10.08
C GLY A 68 -11.00 -6.50 9.46
N THR A 69 -10.00 -7.28 9.02
CA THR A 69 -8.79 -6.74 8.38
C THR A 69 -9.06 -6.28 6.95
N PHE A 70 -8.24 -5.35 6.48
CA PHE A 70 -8.21 -4.97 5.07
C PHE A 70 -6.80 -4.65 4.58
N THR A 71 -6.63 -4.82 3.27
CA THR A 71 -5.41 -4.47 2.53
C THR A 71 -5.76 -3.79 1.21
N VAL A 72 -5.06 -2.70 0.88
CA VAL A 72 -5.19 -2.00 -0.41
C VAL A 72 -3.93 -2.24 -1.23
N LEU A 73 -4.13 -2.75 -2.45
CA LEU A 73 -3.07 -3.05 -3.40
C LEU A 73 -3.11 -2.11 -4.60
N LEU A 74 -1.93 -1.76 -5.11
CA LEU A 74 -1.74 -1.17 -6.45
C LEU A 74 -0.93 -2.12 -7.32
N THR A 75 -1.58 -2.69 -8.32
CA THR A 75 -0.99 -3.64 -9.27
C THR A 75 -0.61 -2.94 -10.58
N HIS A 76 0.65 -3.07 -10.98
CA HIS A 76 1.19 -2.55 -12.24
C HIS A 76 1.06 -3.57 -13.37
N PRO A 77 1.15 -3.14 -14.65
CA PRO A 77 1.02 -4.04 -15.80
C PRO A 77 2.09 -5.15 -15.88
N ASN A 78 3.21 -4.97 -15.18
CA ASN A 78 4.27 -5.99 -15.06
C ASN A 78 3.95 -7.08 -14.01
N GLY A 79 2.76 -7.06 -13.40
CA GLY A 79 2.32 -8.04 -12.40
C GLY A 79 2.83 -7.77 -10.98
N VAL A 80 3.65 -6.73 -10.77
CA VAL A 80 4.07 -6.32 -9.43
C VAL A 80 2.93 -5.58 -8.76
N SER A 81 2.59 -6.01 -7.56
CA SER A 81 1.58 -5.38 -6.71
C SER A 81 2.21 -4.87 -5.44
N CYS A 82 1.82 -3.68 -5.01
CA CYS A 82 2.34 -3.02 -3.83
C CYS A 82 1.23 -2.79 -2.81
N ILE A 83 1.47 -3.15 -1.56
CA ILE A 83 0.58 -2.79 -0.45
C ILE A 83 0.77 -1.30 -0.17
N VAL A 84 -0.30 -0.52 -0.34
CA VAL A 84 -0.31 0.93 -0.12
C VAL A 84 -1.06 1.35 1.14
N ALA A 85 -1.93 0.48 1.66
CA ALA A 85 -2.56 0.62 2.97
C ALA A 85 -2.95 -0.75 3.51
N ALA A 86 -2.97 -0.92 4.82
CA ALA A 86 -3.51 -2.09 5.50
C ALA A 86 -3.97 -1.72 6.92
N GLY A 87 -4.95 -2.44 7.46
CA GLY A 87 -5.48 -2.15 8.80
C GLY A 87 -6.60 -3.10 9.22
N THR A 88 -7.38 -2.65 10.20
CA THR A 88 -8.52 -3.37 10.80
C THR A 88 -9.79 -2.52 10.73
N ASP A 89 -10.88 -3.04 11.28
CA ASP A 89 -12.16 -2.34 11.40
C ASP A 89 -12.74 -1.93 10.04
N PHE A 90 -12.59 -2.82 9.04
CA PHE A 90 -13.12 -2.58 7.70
C PHE A 90 -14.65 -2.41 7.72
N PHE A 91 -15.15 -1.38 7.04
CA PHE A 91 -16.57 -1.17 6.83
C PHE A 91 -16.83 -0.69 5.40
N GLN A 92 -17.95 -1.14 4.83
CA GLN A 92 -18.44 -0.63 3.56
C GLN A 92 -19.44 0.49 3.82
N ALA A 93 -19.14 1.68 3.32
CA ALA A 93 -20.08 2.80 3.36
C ALA A 93 -20.96 2.78 2.10
N SER A 94 -22.27 2.61 2.27
CA SER A 94 -23.23 2.80 1.18
C SER A 94 -23.46 4.30 0.93
N PRO A 95 -23.35 4.80 -0.32
CA PRO A 95 -23.67 6.18 -0.64
C PRO A 95 -25.14 6.49 -0.31
N LYS A 96 -25.41 7.63 0.33
CA LYS A 96 -26.79 8.10 0.60
C LYS A 96 -27.55 8.48 -0.68
N GLU A 97 -26.83 8.80 -1.74
CA GLU A 97 -27.37 9.17 -3.05
C GLU A 97 -26.53 8.53 -4.16
N LYS A 98 -27.18 7.98 -5.18
CA LYS A 98 -26.47 7.44 -6.35
C LYS A 98 -25.92 8.61 -7.15
N ALA A 99 -24.61 8.65 -7.38
CA ALA A 99 -24.01 9.64 -8.27
C ALA A 99 -24.71 9.59 -9.63
N LYS A 100 -25.23 10.74 -10.09
CA LYS A 100 -25.78 10.89 -11.43
C LYS A 100 -24.61 10.71 -12.39
N GLY A 101 -24.46 9.51 -12.96
CA GLY A 101 -23.28 9.13 -13.73
C GLY A 101 -22.97 10.17 -14.80
N THR A 102 -21.76 10.73 -14.73
CA THR A 102 -21.22 11.52 -15.84
C THR A 102 -20.57 10.54 -16.80
N ALA A 103 -21.09 10.45 -18.02
CA ALA A 103 -20.42 9.70 -19.08
C ALA A 103 -18.98 10.25 -19.24
N SER A 104 -18.01 9.35 -19.29
CA SER A 104 -16.66 9.66 -19.77
C SER A 104 -16.63 9.56 -21.30
#